data_AF-A0A7S1Z4S1-F1
#
_entry.id   AF-A0A7S1Z4S1-F1
#
_cell.length_a   1.000
_cell.length_b   1.000
_cell.length_c   1.000
_cell.angle_alpha   90.00
_cell.angle_beta   90.00
_cell.angle_gamma   90.00
#
_symmetry.space_group_name_H-M   'P 1'
#
loop_
_entity.id
_entity.type
_entity.pdbx_description
1 polymer ?
#
loop_
_entity_poly.entity_id
_entity_poly.type
_entity_poly.pdbx_seq_one_letter_code
_entity_poly.pdbx_strand_id
1 'polypeptide(L)'
;VGDARLLCRSVVNCAGLFADRIADMVLGRDCADAAREKNGPPAIRRQPLRQYFAKGNYYRLEGQRCPFSRLVYPVPSGGGLGVHLTMDLAGNCRFGPDVEWIDMTLTDPDSINLIPDVVRADGFYEEVRKYWPDLKDGCLAPDYAGVRPKLGHPERTDGPSIRSDFLIEGPLQ
;
A
#
# COMPACT_ATOMS: atom_id res chain seq x y z
N VAL A 1 -14.59 25.08 11.95
CA VAL A 1 -13.22 24.98 12.50
C VAL A 1 -12.49 26.24 12.07
N GLY A 2 -11.87 26.98 12.99
CA GLY A 2 -11.20 28.25 12.66
C GLY A 2 -9.85 28.03 11.97
N ASP A 3 -9.37 29.05 11.25
CA ASP A 3 -8.05 29.02 10.63
C ASP A 3 -6.95 28.92 11.69
N ALA A 4 -6.09 27.91 11.55
CA ALA A 4 -4.86 27.78 12.33
C ALA A 4 -3.65 27.98 11.41
N ARG A 5 -2.65 28.74 11.86
CA ARG A 5 -1.40 28.99 11.14
C ARG A 5 -0.20 28.64 12.01
N LEU A 6 0.71 27.85 11.47
CA LEU A 6 1.95 27.44 12.14
C LEU A 6 3.15 27.84 11.28
N LEU A 7 4.16 28.44 11.91
CA LEU A 7 5.44 28.74 11.27
C LEU A 7 6.40 27.58 11.53
N CYS A 8 7.09 27.13 10.49
CA CYS A 8 8.08 26.07 10.58
C CYS A 8 9.25 26.37 9.62
N ARG A 9 10.43 25.80 9.92
CA ARG A 9 11.58 25.88 9.00
C ARG A 9 11.47 24.84 7.87
N SER A 10 10.87 23.70 8.15
CA SER A 10 10.79 22.57 7.22
C SER A 10 9.49 21.80 7.46
N VAL A 11 8.95 21.25 6.39
CA VAL A 11 7.78 20.37 6.39
C VAL A 11 8.16 19.05 5.71
N VAL A 12 7.70 17.93 6.27
CA VAL A 12 7.84 16.61 5.67
C VAL A 12 6.45 16.10 5.32
N ASN A 13 6.19 15.88 4.04
CA ASN A 13 4.97 15.23 3.59
C ASN A 13 5.11 13.71 3.74
N CYS A 14 4.45 13.14 4.73
CA CYS A 14 4.36 11.71 4.98
C CYS A 14 2.90 11.22 4.94
N ALA A 15 2.07 11.79 4.07
CA ALA A 15 0.62 11.57 4.05
C ALA A 15 0.17 10.21 3.46
N GLY A 16 1.07 9.23 3.35
CA GLY A 16 0.76 7.86 2.92
C GLY A 16 0.07 7.80 1.56
N LEU A 17 -1.21 7.39 1.56
CA LEU A 17 -2.05 7.27 0.36
C LEU A 17 -2.35 8.62 -0.32
N PHE A 18 -2.13 9.73 0.38
CA PHE A 18 -2.40 11.09 -0.10
C PHE A 18 -1.11 11.88 -0.36
N ALA A 19 0.06 11.24 -0.33
CA ALA A 19 1.33 11.97 -0.40
C ALA A 19 1.48 12.74 -1.73
N ASP A 20 1.09 12.17 -2.86
CA ASP A 20 1.08 12.85 -4.16
C ASP A 20 0.14 14.06 -4.18
N ARG A 21 -1.09 13.90 -3.69
CA ARG A 21 -2.10 14.96 -3.62
C ARG A 21 -1.66 16.13 -2.75
N ILE A 22 -1.11 15.85 -1.57
CA ILE A 22 -0.61 16.89 -0.66
C ILE A 22 0.60 17.59 -1.30
N ALA A 23 1.46 16.86 -2.03
CA ALA A 23 2.55 17.49 -2.78
C ALA A 23 2.01 18.42 -3.88
N ASP A 24 1.02 17.98 -4.67
CA ASP A 24 0.36 18.80 -5.69
C ASP A 24 -0.29 20.06 -5.11
N MET A 25 -0.92 19.96 -3.94
CA MET A 25 -1.55 21.10 -3.25
C MET A 25 -0.53 22.15 -2.80
N VAL A 26 0.65 21.72 -2.34
CA VAL A 26 1.68 22.61 -1.81
C VAL A 26 2.57 23.18 -2.92
N LEU A 27 2.90 22.38 -3.94
CA LEU A 27 3.83 22.74 -5.01
C LEU A 27 3.15 23.33 -6.25
N GLY A 28 1.83 23.12 -6.40
CA GLY A 28 1.07 23.48 -7.60
C GLY A 28 1.26 22.47 -8.73
N ARG A 29 0.20 22.26 -9.53
CA ARG A 29 0.23 21.35 -10.70
C ARG A 29 1.06 21.88 -11.88
N ASP A 30 1.38 23.18 -11.88
CA ASP A 30 2.06 23.90 -12.97
C ASP A 30 3.58 24.06 -12.72
N CYS A 31 4.22 23.09 -12.08
CA CYS A 31 5.68 23.07 -11.91
C CYS A 31 6.46 22.84 -13.23
N ALA A 32 5.76 22.71 -14.36
CA ALA A 32 6.36 22.81 -15.70
C ALA A 32 6.73 24.26 -16.09
N ASP A 33 6.00 25.27 -15.59
CA ASP A 33 6.12 26.67 -16.04
C ASP A 33 6.65 27.65 -14.98
N ALA A 34 6.80 27.23 -13.72
CA ALA A 34 7.21 28.06 -12.58
C ALA A 34 8.67 28.59 -12.61
N ALA A 35 9.42 28.34 -13.69
CA ALA A 35 10.78 28.86 -13.86
C ALA A 35 10.86 30.38 -14.16
N ARG A 36 9.75 31.14 -14.11
CA ARG A 36 9.70 32.55 -14.56
C ARG A 36 9.47 33.62 -13.49
N GLU A 37 9.17 33.28 -12.25
CA GLU A 37 8.94 34.30 -11.21
C GLU A 37 10.20 34.58 -10.39
N LYS A 38 10.73 35.82 -10.47
CA LYS A 38 11.98 36.24 -9.80
C LYS A 38 11.95 36.16 -8.27
N ASN A 39 10.77 36.05 -7.66
CA ASN A 39 10.56 36.01 -6.21
C ASN A 39 9.73 34.80 -5.75
N GLY A 40 9.47 33.83 -6.63
CA GLY A 40 8.75 32.60 -6.27
C GLY A 40 9.65 31.62 -5.49
N PRO A 41 9.06 30.63 -4.78
CA PRO A 41 9.86 29.55 -4.20
C PRO A 41 10.69 28.87 -5.31
N PRO A 42 11.90 28.38 -5.00
CA PRO A 42 12.78 27.79 -6.01
C PRO A 42 12.03 26.71 -6.79
N ALA A 43 12.04 26.83 -8.12
CA ALA A 43 11.30 25.94 -9.02
C ALA A 43 11.71 24.48 -8.74
N ILE A 44 10.82 23.73 -8.11
CA ILE A 44 10.98 22.30 -7.95
C ILE A 44 10.60 21.67 -9.29
N ARG A 45 11.60 21.44 -10.16
CA ARG A 45 11.37 20.76 -11.44
C ARG A 45 11.04 19.30 -11.16
N ARG A 46 9.76 18.97 -11.02
CA ARG A 46 9.29 17.60 -10.83
C ARG A 46 8.34 17.20 -11.93
N GLN A 47 8.51 15.96 -12.39
CA GLN A 47 7.43 15.28 -13.09
C GLN A 47 6.29 15.06 -12.08
N PRO A 48 5.02 15.16 -12.49
CA PRO A 48 3.90 14.85 -11.60
C PRO A 48 4.10 13.45 -11.02
N LEU A 49 4.21 13.37 -9.69
CA LEU A 49 4.22 12.08 -9.01
C LEU A 49 2.79 11.60 -8.90
N ARG A 50 2.52 10.42 -9.45
CA ARG A 50 1.25 9.74 -9.30
C ARG A 50 1.46 8.46 -8.49
N GLN A 51 0.67 8.29 -7.44
CA GLN A 51 0.59 7.05 -6.69
C GLN A 51 -0.49 6.12 -7.26
N TYR A 52 -0.25 4.83 -7.07
CA TYR A 52 -1.18 3.74 -7.33
C TYR A 52 -1.44 2.98 -6.04
N PHE A 53 -2.45 2.13 -6.04
CA PHE A 53 -2.91 1.47 -4.84
C PHE A 53 -2.93 -0.04 -5.01
N ALA A 54 -2.32 -0.74 -4.06
CA ALA A 54 -2.39 -2.19 -3.95
C ALA A 54 -3.00 -2.56 -2.61
N LYS A 55 -4.26 -3.00 -2.62
CA LYS A 55 -4.96 -3.53 -1.46
C LYS A 55 -4.38 -4.89 -1.09
N GLY A 56 -4.32 -5.16 0.20
CA GLY A 56 -3.93 -6.44 0.77
C GLY A 56 -4.99 -6.88 1.77
N ASN A 57 -5.59 -8.02 1.51
CA ASN A 57 -6.62 -8.67 2.31
C ASN A 57 -5.95 -9.60 3.32
N TYR A 58 -6.49 -9.62 4.55
CA TYR A 58 -6.08 -10.51 5.62
C TYR A 58 -7.25 -11.34 6.11
N TYR A 59 -6.96 -12.61 6.43
CA TYR A 59 -7.94 -13.55 6.96
C TYR A 59 -7.43 -14.13 8.27
N ARG A 60 -8.29 -14.16 9.28
CA ARG A 60 -7.99 -14.76 10.57
C ARG A 60 -8.38 -16.24 10.57
N LEU A 61 -7.62 -17.02 11.32
CA LEU A 61 -7.92 -18.43 11.55
C LEU A 61 -9.08 -18.57 12.54
N GLU A 62 -10.11 -19.33 12.17
CA GLU A 62 -11.21 -19.72 13.04
C GLU A 62 -11.43 -21.23 12.99
N GLY A 63 -12.05 -21.81 14.03
CA GLY A 63 -12.41 -23.24 14.05
C GLY A 63 -11.23 -24.23 14.06
N GLN A 64 -9.99 -23.74 14.05
CA GLN A 64 -8.77 -24.55 14.12
C GLN A 64 -7.71 -23.86 14.97
N ARG A 65 -6.97 -24.66 15.75
CA ARG A 65 -5.81 -24.18 16.49
C ARG A 65 -4.62 -24.06 15.54
N CYS A 66 -4.00 -22.89 15.54
CA CYS A 66 -2.75 -22.65 14.82
C CYS A 66 -1.60 -23.49 15.42
N PRO A 67 -0.85 -24.26 14.62
CA PRO A 67 0.23 -25.11 15.14
C PRO A 67 1.55 -24.34 15.34
N PHE A 68 1.62 -23.09 14.86
CA PHE A 68 2.82 -22.29 14.88
C PHE A 68 2.92 -21.43 16.15
N SER A 69 4.15 -21.22 16.61
CA SER A 69 4.52 -20.28 17.68
C SER A 69 5.40 -19.14 17.18
N ARG A 70 5.65 -19.07 15.86
CA ARG A 70 6.48 -18.08 15.18
C ARG A 70 5.82 -17.67 13.87
N LEU A 71 6.18 -16.49 13.37
CA LEU A 71 5.72 -16.00 12.07
C LEU A 71 6.28 -16.89 10.95
N VAL A 72 5.51 -17.10 9.89
CA VAL A 72 5.93 -17.89 8.73
C VAL A 72 5.90 -17.02 7.48
N TYR A 73 7.03 -16.94 6.78
CA TYR A 73 7.20 -16.17 5.55
C TYR A 73 7.72 -17.13 4.48
N PRO A 74 6.87 -17.58 3.54
CA PRO A 74 7.32 -18.42 2.43
C PRO A 74 8.37 -17.70 1.59
N VAL A 75 9.31 -18.46 1.03
CA VAL A 75 10.29 -17.91 0.08
C VAL A 75 9.56 -17.40 -1.15
N PRO A 76 9.85 -16.17 -1.64
CA PRO A 76 9.22 -15.65 -2.84
C PRO A 76 9.43 -16.61 -4.03
N SER A 77 8.33 -17.12 -4.59
CA SER A 77 8.35 -17.79 -5.90
C SER A 77 7.97 -16.75 -6.96
N GLY A 78 8.57 -16.82 -8.14
CA GLY A 78 8.55 -15.75 -9.16
C GLY A 78 7.18 -15.29 -9.72
N GLY A 79 6.07 -15.74 -9.14
CA GLY A 79 4.71 -15.30 -9.47
C GLY A 79 3.61 -15.78 -8.52
N GLY A 80 3.93 -16.55 -7.46
CA GLY A 80 2.94 -17.06 -6.52
C GLY A 80 2.57 -16.05 -5.43
N LEU A 81 1.38 -16.24 -4.83
CA LEU A 81 0.91 -15.41 -3.75
C LEU A 81 1.66 -15.77 -2.44
N GLY A 82 2.65 -14.97 -2.06
CA GLY A 82 3.40 -15.17 -0.81
C GLY A 82 2.56 -14.86 0.42
N VAL A 83 1.74 -15.81 0.88
CA VAL A 83 0.86 -15.61 2.05
C VAL A 83 1.63 -15.87 3.35
N HIS A 84 1.89 -14.80 4.10
CA HIS A 84 2.52 -14.93 5.41
C HIS A 84 1.51 -15.41 6.47
N LEU A 85 2.03 -16.06 7.50
CA LEU A 85 1.33 -16.26 8.76
C LEU A 85 1.91 -15.30 9.80
N THR A 86 1.02 -14.51 10.39
CA THR A 86 1.34 -13.65 11.54
C THR A 86 0.50 -14.03 12.75
N MET A 87 0.93 -13.61 13.93
CA MET A 87 0.16 -13.76 15.16
C MET A 87 0.03 -12.40 15.84
N ASP A 88 -1.14 -12.13 16.42
CA ASP A 88 -1.27 -11.03 17.35
C ASP A 88 -0.75 -11.38 18.75
N LEU A 89 -0.77 -10.40 19.64
CA LEU A 89 -0.29 -10.55 21.02
C LEU A 89 -1.14 -11.53 21.85
N ALA A 90 -2.36 -11.85 21.41
CA ALA A 90 -3.20 -12.87 22.03
C ALA A 90 -2.96 -14.28 21.43
N GLY A 91 -2.09 -14.39 20.42
CA GLY A 91 -1.76 -15.64 19.74
C GLY A 91 -2.74 -16.02 18.63
N ASN A 92 -3.64 -15.13 18.21
CA ASN A 92 -4.53 -15.42 17.08
C ASN A 92 -3.75 -15.35 15.77
N CYS A 93 -3.86 -16.38 14.93
CA CYS A 93 -3.18 -16.44 13.65
C CYS A 93 -3.96 -15.72 12.55
N ARG A 94 -3.23 -14.97 11.73
CA ARG A 94 -3.73 -14.29 10.53
C ARG A 94 -2.86 -14.63 9.33
N PHE A 95 -3.51 -14.69 8.18
CA PHE A 95 -2.90 -14.97 6.90
C PHE A 95 -2.98 -13.75 6.00
N GLY A 96 -1.91 -13.50 5.25
CA GLY A 96 -1.83 -12.44 4.25
C GLY A 96 -0.61 -11.54 4.45
N PRO A 97 -0.65 -10.33 3.89
CA PRO A 97 -1.64 -9.86 2.93
C PRO A 97 -1.49 -10.53 1.57
N ASP A 98 -2.55 -10.51 0.77
CA ASP A 98 -2.40 -10.66 -0.67
C ASP A 98 -2.06 -9.35 -1.40
N VAL A 99 -2.14 -9.40 -2.72
CA VAL A 99 -2.02 -8.26 -3.61
C VAL A 99 -3.24 -8.21 -4.53
N GLU A 100 -4.07 -7.19 -4.30
CA GLU A 100 -5.19 -6.79 -5.13
C GLU A 100 -4.89 -5.38 -5.68
N TRP A 101 -4.51 -5.30 -6.95
CA TRP A 101 -4.26 -4.01 -7.59
C TRP A 101 -5.58 -3.29 -7.83
N ILE A 102 -5.67 -2.06 -7.33
CA ILE A 102 -6.83 -1.19 -7.52
C ILE A 102 -6.72 -0.52 -8.89
N ASP A 103 -7.85 -0.35 -9.55
CA ASP A 103 -7.95 0.28 -10.87
C ASP A 103 -7.09 1.54 -10.98
N MET A 104 -6.25 1.61 -12.01
CA MET A 104 -5.29 2.70 -12.19
C MET A 104 -5.96 4.05 -12.46
N THR A 105 -7.26 4.13 -12.67
CA THR A 105 -8.04 5.37 -12.82
C THR A 105 -8.54 5.90 -11.47
N LEU A 106 -8.54 5.09 -10.41
CA LEU A 106 -8.89 5.55 -9.06
C LEU A 106 -7.89 6.61 -8.62
N THR A 107 -8.41 7.80 -8.33
CA THR A 107 -7.59 8.92 -7.84
C THR A 107 -7.82 9.19 -6.37
N ASP A 108 -8.95 8.76 -5.79
CA ASP A 108 -9.39 9.09 -4.43
C ASP A 108 -9.25 7.93 -3.44
N PRO A 109 -8.24 7.96 -2.55
CA PRO A 109 -8.02 6.87 -1.60
C PRO A 109 -9.19 6.62 -0.65
N ASP A 110 -9.97 7.66 -0.32
CA ASP A 110 -11.14 7.52 0.57
C ASP A 110 -12.27 6.70 -0.08
N SER A 111 -12.27 6.56 -1.41
CA SER A 111 -13.24 5.73 -2.13
C SER A 111 -12.86 4.24 -2.17
N ILE A 112 -11.69 3.85 -1.66
CA ILE A 112 -11.22 2.47 -1.70
C ILE A 112 -12.00 1.63 -0.68
N ASN A 113 -12.62 0.54 -1.15
CA ASN A 113 -13.31 -0.40 -0.28
C ASN A 113 -12.31 -1.23 0.56
N LEU A 114 -12.31 -0.98 1.88
CA LEU A 114 -11.46 -1.68 2.85
C LEU A 114 -12.09 -2.96 3.42
N ILE A 115 -13.27 -3.36 2.98
CA ILE A 115 -13.86 -4.65 3.34
C ILE A 115 -13.06 -5.76 2.62
N PRO A 116 -12.50 -6.76 3.33
CA PRO A 116 -11.81 -7.85 2.69
C PRO A 116 -12.76 -8.68 1.82
N ASP A 117 -12.31 -9.04 0.62
CA ASP A 117 -13.12 -9.85 -0.29
C ASP A 117 -13.19 -11.29 0.20
N VAL A 118 -14.38 -11.82 0.46
CA VAL A 118 -14.58 -13.20 0.92
C VAL A 118 -14.08 -14.24 -0.08
N VAL A 119 -14.17 -13.96 -1.39
CA VAL A 119 -13.84 -14.92 -2.45
C VAL A 119 -12.32 -15.07 -2.57
N ARG A 120 -11.56 -14.02 -2.28
CA ARG A 120 -10.10 -14.05 -2.35
C ARG A 120 -9.46 -14.98 -1.30
N ALA A 121 -10.20 -15.36 -0.26
CA ALA A 121 -9.78 -16.37 0.72
C ALA A 121 -9.47 -17.73 0.07
N ASP A 122 -10.11 -18.06 -1.06
CA ASP A 122 -9.94 -19.34 -1.74
C ASP A 122 -8.48 -19.55 -2.17
N GLY A 123 -7.83 -18.49 -2.69
CA GLY A 123 -6.42 -18.52 -3.08
C GLY A 123 -5.45 -18.68 -1.89
N PHE A 124 -5.90 -18.41 -0.66
CA PHE A 124 -5.06 -18.55 0.52
C PHE A 124 -4.91 -20.01 0.94
N TYR A 125 -5.93 -20.85 0.76
CA TYR A 125 -5.84 -22.26 1.14
C TYR A 125 -4.72 -22.97 0.40
N GLU A 126 -4.60 -22.76 -0.91
CA GLU A 126 -3.54 -23.38 -1.72
C GLU A 126 -2.15 -22.94 -1.25
N GLU A 127 -1.94 -21.64 -1.04
CA GLU A 127 -0.63 -21.10 -0.64
C GLU A 127 -0.24 -21.47 0.78
N VAL A 128 -1.18 -21.39 1.72
CA VAL A 128 -0.93 -21.75 3.12
C VAL A 128 -0.64 -23.23 3.25
N ARG A 129 -1.34 -24.09 2.49
CA ARG A 129 -1.12 -25.54 2.50
C ARG A 129 0.27 -25.97 2.04
N LYS A 130 1.02 -25.11 1.35
CA LYS A 130 2.43 -25.38 1.00
C LYS A 130 3.33 -25.50 2.25
N TYR A 131 3.01 -24.79 3.33
CA TYR A 131 3.74 -24.86 4.60
C TYR A 131 2.91 -25.38 5.77
N TRP A 132 1.59 -25.48 5.62
CA TRP A 132 0.68 -26.10 6.58
C TRP A 132 -0.39 -26.94 5.88
N PRO A 133 -0.06 -28.17 5.42
CA PRO A 133 -0.98 -29.03 4.65
C PRO A 133 -2.30 -29.34 5.36
N ASP A 134 -2.29 -29.38 6.70
CA ASP A 134 -3.44 -29.72 7.54
C ASP A 134 -4.41 -28.55 7.80
N LEU A 135 -4.24 -27.39 7.13
CA LEU A 135 -5.23 -26.31 7.19
C LEU A 135 -6.58 -26.81 6.66
N LYS A 136 -7.61 -26.79 7.50
CA LYS A 136 -8.96 -27.22 7.17
C LYS A 136 -9.68 -26.19 6.30
N ASP A 137 -10.55 -26.67 5.42
CA ASP A 137 -11.46 -25.80 4.66
C ASP A 137 -12.38 -25.00 5.59
N GLY A 138 -12.80 -23.82 5.14
CA GLY A 138 -13.74 -22.95 5.86
C GLY A 138 -13.20 -22.31 7.14
N CYS A 139 -11.90 -22.45 7.44
CA CYS A 139 -11.28 -21.93 8.66
C CYS A 139 -10.65 -20.54 8.49
N LEU A 140 -10.76 -19.93 7.31
CA LEU A 140 -10.30 -18.56 7.04
C LEU A 140 -11.50 -17.61 7.00
N ALA A 141 -11.58 -16.72 7.99
CA ALA A 141 -12.60 -15.68 8.06
C ALA A 141 -12.00 -14.32 7.65
N PRO A 142 -12.72 -13.46 6.89
CA PRO A 142 -12.30 -12.08 6.65
C PRO A 142 -11.96 -11.36 7.95
N ASP A 143 -10.86 -10.60 7.95
CA ASP A 143 -10.44 -9.83 9.12
C ASP A 143 -10.35 -8.34 8.77
N TYR A 144 -9.23 -7.91 8.17
CA TYR A 144 -9.04 -6.53 7.74
C TYR A 144 -8.33 -6.44 6.40
N ALA A 145 -8.37 -5.27 5.78
CA ALA A 145 -7.57 -4.94 4.61
C ALA A 145 -6.72 -3.69 4.87
N GLY A 146 -5.56 -3.63 4.22
CA GLY A 146 -4.72 -2.44 4.16
C GLY A 146 -4.42 -2.08 2.72
N VAL A 147 -4.10 -0.81 2.46
CA VAL A 147 -3.74 -0.34 1.12
C VAL A 147 -2.31 0.17 1.13
N ARG A 148 -1.52 -0.27 0.16
CA ARG A 148 -0.15 0.19 -0.04
C ARG A 148 -0.14 1.28 -1.10
N PRO A 149 0.43 2.47 -0.83
CA PRO A 149 0.79 3.40 -1.89
C PRO A 149 1.95 2.82 -2.71
N LYS A 150 1.85 2.89 -4.04
CA LYS A 150 2.83 2.34 -4.98
C LYS A 150 3.24 3.39 -6.00
N LEU A 151 4.53 3.41 -6.35
CA LEU A 151 5.08 4.31 -7.37
C LEU A 151 4.82 3.85 -8.81
N GLY A 152 4.46 2.57 -8.98
CA GLY A 152 4.17 1.95 -10.27
C GLY A 152 2.96 1.03 -10.18
N HIS A 153 2.39 0.72 -11.35
CA HIS A 153 1.23 -0.15 -11.52
C HIS A 153 1.53 -1.23 -12.57
N PRO A 154 1.02 -2.47 -12.45
CA PRO A 154 1.31 -3.56 -13.40
C PRO A 154 0.92 -3.24 -14.85
N GLU A 155 -0.16 -2.48 -15.03
CA GLU A 155 -0.68 -2.10 -16.36
C GLU A 155 0.01 -0.87 -16.95
N ARG A 156 0.90 -0.21 -16.18
CA ARG A 156 1.62 0.98 -16.62
C ARG A 156 3.05 0.63 -17.01
N THR A 157 3.42 0.96 -18.24
CA THR A 157 4.75 0.72 -18.79
C THR A 157 5.62 1.97 -18.85
N ASP A 158 5.02 3.16 -18.76
CA ASP A 158 5.67 4.46 -18.85
C ASP A 158 5.86 5.09 -17.46
N GLY A 159 6.77 4.56 -16.65
CA GLY A 159 7.03 5.11 -15.31
C GLY A 159 7.87 4.22 -14.41
N PRO A 160 7.86 4.47 -13.10
CA PRO A 160 8.55 3.61 -12.14
C PRO A 160 8.02 2.17 -12.20
N SER A 161 8.92 1.20 -12.10
CA SER A 161 8.56 -0.22 -12.03
C SER A 161 7.68 -0.51 -10.80
N ILE A 162 6.83 -1.55 -10.86
CA ILE A 162 6.11 -2.08 -9.67
C ILE A 162 7.04 -2.51 -8.53
N ARG A 163 8.32 -2.77 -8.85
CA ARG A 163 9.39 -3.11 -7.91
C ARG A 163 10.10 -1.89 -7.31
N SER A 164 9.73 -0.68 -7.72
CA SER A 164 10.26 0.54 -7.10
C SER A 164 9.87 0.54 -5.63
N ASP A 165 10.88 0.74 -4.78
CA ASP A 165 10.74 0.59 -3.33
C ASP A 165 10.10 1.84 -2.71
N PHE A 166 10.85 2.94 -2.65
CA PHE A 166 10.38 4.24 -2.19
C PHE A 166 11.06 5.39 -2.95
N LEU A 167 10.49 6.59 -2.81
CA LEU A 167 11.04 7.83 -3.36
C LEU A 167 11.06 8.88 -2.25
N ILE A 168 12.23 9.49 -2.04
CA ILE A 168 12.38 10.68 -1.19
C ILE A 168 12.74 11.84 -2.10
N GLU A 169 11.98 12.92 -1.98
CA GLU A 169 12.03 14.01 -2.93
C GLU A 169 12.09 15.33 -2.16
N GLY A 170 13.19 16.08 -2.32
CA GLY A 170 13.41 17.39 -1.69
C GLY A 170 13.54 18.55 -2.68
N PRO A 171 13.70 19.79 -2.20
CA PRO A 171 14.13 20.91 -3.05
C PRO A 171 15.52 20.63 -3.66
N LEU A 172 15.81 21.22 -4.82
CA LEU A 172 17.15 21.19 -5.41
C LEU A 172 18.14 21.87 -4.46
N GLN A 173 19.29 21.24 -4.23
CA GLN A 173 20.42 21.83 -3.50
C GLN A 173 21.24 22.74 -4.41
#